data_AF-D4M159-F1
#
_entry.id   AF-D4M159-F1
#
_cell.length_a   1.000
_cell.length_b   1.000
_cell.length_c   1.000
_cell.angle_alpha   90.00
_cell.angle_beta   90.00
_cell.angle_gamma   90.00
#
_symmetry.space_group_name_H-M   'P 1'
#
loop_
_entity.id
_entity.type
_entity.pdbx_description
1 polymer ?
#
loop_
_entity_poly.entity_id
_entity_poly.type
_entity_poly.pdbx_seq_one_letter_code
_entity_poly.pdbx_strand_id
1 'polypeptide(L)' 'MSKEMLKGLIDLIDESDTETIFRVLVRFVPEDKALPDEIEAIERANESIAQHGTVSHDSINWD' A
#
# COMPACT_ATOMS: atom_id res chain seq x y z
N MET A 1 24.01 -7.12 -2.50
CA MET A 1 23.62 -8.55 -2.51
C MET A 1 23.62 -9.05 -3.95
N SER A 2 24.15 -10.24 -4.21
CA SER A 2 24.10 -10.83 -5.55
C SER A 2 22.75 -11.53 -5.77
N LYS A 3 22.35 -11.72 -7.03
CA LYS A 3 21.14 -12.45 -7.40
C LYS A 3 21.12 -13.89 -6.84
N GLU A 4 22.31 -14.49 -6.68
CA GLU A 4 22.51 -15.82 -6.12
C GLU A 4 22.25 -15.85 -4.61
N MET A 5 22.74 -14.87 -3.87
CA MET A 5 22.44 -14.74 -2.43
C MET A 5 20.94 -14.55 -2.17
N LEU A 6 20.25 -13.79 -3.04
CA LEU A 6 18.82 -13.58 -2.92
C LEU A 6 18.02 -14.87 -3.13
N LYS A 7 18.40 -15.69 -4.12
CA LYS A 7 17.77 -17.01 -4.33
C LYS A 7 17.93 -17.92 -3.12
N GLY A 8 19.15 -18.01 -2.58
CA GLY A 8 19.41 -18.83 -1.40
C GLY A 8 18.62 -18.38 -0.17
N LEU A 9 18.33 -17.08 -0.04
CA LEU A 9 17.46 -16.58 1.02
C LEU A 9 15.99 -16.95 0.81
N ILE A 10 15.50 -16.97 -0.43
CA ILE A 10 14.11 -17.35 -0.73
C ILE A 10 13.85 -18.83 -0.38
N ASP A 11 14.80 -19.72 -0.68
CA ASP A 11 14.68 -21.15 -0.39
C ASP A 11 14.70 -21.48 1.11
N LEU A 12 15.07 -20.51 1.96
CA LEU A 12 15.13 -20.64 3.43
C LEU A 12 13.88 -20.08 4.14
N ILE A 13 12.93 -19.51 3.40
CA ILE A 13 11.72 -18.91 3.96
C ILE A 13 10.66 -20.01 4.11
N ASP A 14 10.00 -20.05 5.27
CA ASP A 14 8.87 -20.95 5.49
C ASP A 14 7.71 -20.62 4.54
N GLU A 15 6.96 -21.65 4.11
CA GLU A 15 5.81 -21.48 3.20
C GLU A 15 4.77 -20.48 3.77
N SER A 16 4.60 -20.43 5.10
CA SER A 16 3.70 -19.48 5.76
C SER A 16 4.12 -18.02 5.56
N ASP A 17 5.42 -17.77 5.48
CA ASP A 17 5.99 -16.43 5.36
C ASP A 17 6.13 -16.01 3.89
N THR A 18 6.22 -16.99 2.99
CA THR A 18 6.29 -16.80 1.53
C THR A 18 5.08 -16.04 1.00
N GLU A 19 3.86 -16.40 1.43
CA GLU A 19 2.63 -15.70 1.05
C GLU A 19 2.64 -14.23 1.50
N THR A 20 3.16 -13.98 2.69
CA THR A 20 3.25 -12.61 3.23
C THR A 20 4.23 -11.77 2.41
N ILE A 21 5.41 -12.33 2.10
CA ILE A 21 6.42 -11.65 1.29
C ILE A 21 5.91 -11.43 -0.14
N PHE A 22 5.21 -12.39 -0.72
CA PHE A 22 4.56 -12.24 -2.01
C PHE A 22 3.58 -11.05 -2.03
N ARG A 23 2.67 -10.97 -1.04
CA ARG A 23 1.73 -9.83 -0.92
C ARG A 23 2.43 -8.49 -0.80
N VAL A 24 3.55 -8.44 -0.09
CA VAL A 24 4.36 -7.22 0.02
C VAL A 24 4.98 -6.86 -1.32
N LEU A 25 5.60 -7.81 -2.02
CA LEU A 25 6.26 -7.58 -3.31
C LEU A 25 5.27 -7.12 -4.40
N VAL A 26 4.06 -7.69 -4.42
CA VAL A 26 3.01 -7.31 -5.38
C VAL A 26 2.68 -5.82 -5.27
N ARG A 27 2.70 -5.22 -4.07
CA ARG A 27 2.44 -3.77 -3.91
C ARG A 27 3.51 -2.85 -4.50
N PHE A 28 4.68 -3.38 -4.83
CA PHE A 28 5.75 -2.62 -5.50
C PHE A 28 5.78 -2.85 -7.00
N VAL A 29 4.90 -3.71 -7.53
CA VAL A 29 4.69 -3.82 -8.97
C VAL A 29 3.96 -2.56 -9.42
N PRO A 30 4.51 -1.77 -10.35
CA PRO A 30 3.84 -0.57 -10.84
C PRO A 30 2.48 -0.94 -11.44
N GLU A 31 1.44 -0.27 -10.98
CA GLU A 31 0.11 -0.40 -11.55
C GLU A 31 -0.08 0.69 -12.60
N ASP A 32 -0.52 0.30 -13.80
CA ASP A 32 -0.75 1.25 -14.90
C ASP A 32 -2.02 2.08 -14.70
N LYS A 33 -3.00 1.52 -13.95
CA LYS A 33 -4.32 2.12 -13.72
C LYS A 33 -4.82 1.74 -12.34
N ALA A 34 -5.40 2.70 -11.63
CA ALA A 34 -6.09 2.46 -10.37
C ALA A 34 -7.24 1.48 -10.56
N LEU A 35 -7.44 0.61 -9.57
CA LEU A 35 -8.55 -0.32 -9.53
C LEU A 35 -9.88 0.42 -9.28
N PRO A 36 -11.03 -0.16 -9.65
CA PRO A 36 -12.33 0.51 -9.51
C PRO A 36 -12.67 0.93 -8.07
N ASP A 37 -12.29 0.13 -7.08
CA ASP A 37 -12.50 0.42 -5.65
C ASP A 37 -11.61 1.57 -5.17
N GLU A 38 -10.41 1.70 -5.70
CA GLU A 38 -9.52 2.83 -5.41
C GLU A 38 -10.07 4.14 -5.99
N ILE A 39 -10.62 4.09 -7.21
CA ILE A 39 -11.30 5.23 -7.83
C ILE A 39 -12.51 5.64 -6.98
N GLU A 40 -13.35 4.68 -6.57
CA GLU A 40 -14.50 4.94 -5.71
C GLU A 40 -14.08 5.56 -4.37
N ALA A 41 -12.98 5.09 -3.77
CA ALA A 41 -12.44 5.64 -2.52
C ALA A 41 -12.01 7.10 -2.68
N ILE A 42 -11.38 7.44 -3.80
CA ILE A 42 -10.97 8.83 -4.13
C ILE A 42 -12.20 9.72 -4.33
N GLU A 43 -13.20 9.25 -5.09
CA GLU A 43 -14.44 9.99 -5.32
C GLU A 43 -15.17 10.28 -4.00
N ARG A 44 -15.32 9.26 -3.15
CA ARG A 44 -15.92 9.39 -1.82
C ARG A 44 -15.15 10.39 -0.94
N ALA A 45 -13.82 10.37 -0.99
CA ALA A 45 -13.00 11.33 -0.25
C ALA A 45 -13.23 12.76 -0.74
N ASN A 46 -13.28 12.98 -2.06
CA ASN A 46 -13.53 14.29 -2.64
C ASN A 46 -14.91 14.84 -2.28
N GLU A 47 -15.95 14.00 -2.31
CA GLU A 47 -17.30 14.38 -1.87
C GLU A 47 -17.32 14.79 -0.39
N SER A 48 -16.67 14.02 0.47
CA SER A 48 -16.54 14.33 1.90
C SER A 48 -15.83 15.66 2.13
N ILE A 49 -14.73 15.92 1.43
CA ILE A 49 -13.99 17.18 1.50
C ILE A 49 -14.85 18.35 1.02
N ALA A 50 -15.62 18.18 -0.05
CA ALA A 50 -16.49 19.24 -0.56
C ALA A 50 -17.64 19.57 0.42
N GLN A 51 -18.19 18.57 1.11
CA GLN A 51 -19.31 18.73 2.04
C GLN A 51 -18.88 19.20 3.44
N HIS A 52 -17.75 18.69 3.94
CA HIS A 52 -17.34 18.84 5.33
C HIS A 52 -16.04 19.65 5.50
N GLY A 53 -15.34 19.93 4.39
CA GLY A 53 -14.04 20.58 4.41
C GLY A 53 -12.92 19.66 4.90
N THR A 54 -11.75 20.25 5.12
CA THR A 54 -10.61 19.61 5.78
C THR A 54 -10.13 20.50 6.92
N VAL A 55 -9.46 19.89 7.91
CA VAL A 55 -8.77 20.63 8.97
C VAL A 55 -7.28 20.68 8.66
N SER A 56 -6.63 21.80 9.00
CA SER A 56 -5.17 21.88 8.91
C SER A 56 -4.54 20.91 9.89
N HIS A 57 -3.43 20.29 9.49
CA HIS A 57 -2.64 19.40 10.35
C HIS A 57 -2.24 20.08 11.67
N ASP A 58 -1.86 21.37 11.60
CA ASP A 58 -1.46 22.19 12.75
C ASP A 58 -2.62 22.54 13.70
N SER A 59 -3.86 22.31 13.27
CA SER A 59 -5.07 22.58 14.07
C SER A 59 -5.57 21.34 14.84
N ILE A 60 -4.90 20.19 14.69
CA ILE A 60 -5.23 18.95 15.39
C ILE A 60 -4.48 18.95 16.72
N ASN A 61 -5.20 18.79 17.85
CA ASN A 61 -4.57 18.53 19.13
C ASN A 61 -4.12 17.07 19.18
N TRP A 62 -2.82 16.83 19.10
CA TRP A 62 -2.22 15.49 19.08
C TRP A 62 -1.88 14.96 20.49
N ASP A 63 -1.95 15.82 21.52
CA ASP A 63 -1.68 15.48 22.92
C ASP A 63 -2.83 14.70 23.58
#